data_AF-A0A364Y188-F1
#
_entry.id   AF-A0A364Y188-F1
#
_cell.length_a   1.000
_cell.length_b   1.000
_cell.length_c   1.000
_cell.angle_alpha   90.00
_cell.angle_beta   90.00
_cell.angle_gamma   90.00
#
_symmetry.space_group_name_H-M   'P 1'
#
loop_
_entity.id
_entity.type
_entity.pdbx_description
1 polymer ?
#
loop_
_entity_poly.entity_id
_entity_poly.type
_entity_poly.pdbx_seq_one_letter_code
_entity_poly.pdbx_strand_id
1 'polypeptide(L)'
;MKVVKYLFYSALMIVLSCCSTLGNGHDKILVTVERVARPLNSKEAVDIVFPWDELVKRFPAAKSKSIEIFDRNFGQKVDTRLVDSDKNGTPEAVVIHYTFASTDPVYTFSVHQSKNQLEVENKSIAPNANLKVSFLKSSEQFTKEGLKWSDKIVQSSMTFYPDPLGIAIYSPGEWNYEYGYFLSGVFELGKQTGNSQYIQYAKQWADHFIDANGNMDTTEYDRAQYRLDDVQPARLFVYLYGETKEEKYKHAADQFIDHMKNQPTTKEGGYWHKQIYPYQMWLDGIFMGDVFSMQYAKQFNEKHWIDEAIHQIKLMSKYTLDPKTGLMYHGWDESKNKTWAHQEKGTSPEFWGRAVGWYMMALAEAMECIPKDHPERKDVEKIFRDLSASVLKYQDKNSKLWFQVLDKGNQPGNWIETSCAAMFGYAMAKGANLGALDKSYLTVAQGVFKSLTQDYVYFDDAGRLYLDMTVKVGTLNPKFSKGDYAYYIATERRINDYKGLASLLFLAKELEYKR
;
A
#
# COMPACT_ATOMS: atom_id res chain seq x y z
N MET A 1 -61.86 -31.91 -4.18
CA MET A 1 -60.41 -31.92 -4.52
C MET A 1 -59.64 -31.35 -3.34
N LYS A 2 -58.71 -32.15 -2.80
CA LYS A 2 -58.04 -31.92 -1.50
C LYS A 2 -56.92 -30.88 -1.61
N VAL A 3 -56.83 -30.09 -0.55
CA VAL A 3 -55.74 -29.18 -0.17
C VAL A 3 -54.44 -29.96 0.04
N VAL A 4 -53.31 -29.44 -0.46
CA VAL A 4 -51.96 -29.86 -0.03
C VAL A 4 -51.19 -28.61 0.39
N LYS A 5 -50.98 -28.50 1.71
CA LYS A 5 -50.03 -27.60 2.37
C LYS A 5 -48.65 -28.24 2.32
N TYR A 6 -47.62 -27.47 1.98
CA TYR A 6 -46.26 -27.75 2.42
C TYR A 6 -45.72 -26.52 3.17
N LEU A 7 -45.62 -26.67 4.48
CA LEU A 7 -44.73 -25.88 5.34
C LEU A 7 -43.30 -26.35 5.08
N PHE A 8 -42.34 -25.44 4.93
CA PHE A 8 -40.95 -25.70 5.32
C PHE A 8 -40.27 -24.43 5.84
N TYR A 9 -40.04 -24.46 7.15
CA TYR A 9 -39.06 -23.79 8.00
C TYR A 9 -38.23 -22.63 7.42
N SER A 10 -38.55 -21.42 7.88
CA SER A 10 -37.64 -20.28 7.96
C SER A 10 -36.60 -20.52 9.06
N ALA A 11 -35.41 -20.98 8.68
CA ALA A 11 -34.22 -20.91 9.53
C ALA A 11 -33.73 -19.46 9.54
N LEU A 12 -34.12 -18.72 10.58
CA LEU A 12 -33.58 -17.40 10.91
C LEU A 12 -32.14 -17.60 11.42
N MET A 13 -31.16 -17.69 10.50
CA MET A 13 -29.76 -17.49 10.87
C MET A 13 -29.60 -16.01 11.22
N ILE A 14 -29.59 -15.72 12.51
CA ILE A 14 -29.02 -14.49 13.06
C ILE A 14 -27.52 -14.58 12.81
N VAL A 15 -27.10 -14.14 11.63
CA VAL A 15 -25.70 -13.82 11.39
C VAL A 15 -25.44 -12.53 12.17
N LEU A 16 -24.83 -12.66 13.33
CA LEU A 16 -24.17 -11.57 14.03
C LEU A 16 -23.10 -11.01 13.08
N SER A 17 -23.49 -10.01 12.29
CA SER A 17 -22.56 -9.12 11.62
C SER A 17 -21.79 -8.36 12.69
N CYS A 18 -20.68 -8.93 13.16
CA CYS A 18 -19.62 -8.17 13.80
C CYS A 18 -18.91 -7.33 12.72
N CYS A 19 -19.62 -6.39 12.10
CA CYS A 19 -19.00 -5.15 11.68
C CYS A 19 -18.74 -4.37 12.97
N SER A 20 -17.60 -4.64 13.60
CA SER A 20 -17.06 -3.72 14.60
C SER A 20 -16.77 -2.42 13.86
N THR A 21 -17.66 -1.46 14.05
CA THR A 21 -17.39 -0.04 13.84
C THR A 21 -16.10 0.26 14.59
N LEU A 22 -14.99 0.43 13.85
CA LEU A 22 -13.74 0.94 14.40
C LEU A 22 -14.01 2.40 14.77
N GLY A 23 -14.51 2.59 15.99
CA GLY A 23 -14.74 3.88 16.62
C GLY A 23 -13.42 4.56 16.97
N ASN A 24 -13.56 5.86 17.23
CA ASN A 24 -12.55 6.79 17.73
C ASN A 24 -11.51 6.14 18.66
N GLY A 25 -10.27 6.65 18.64
CA GLY A 25 -9.06 6.11 19.29
C GLY A 25 -9.05 5.85 20.81
N HIS A 26 -10.22 5.78 21.47
CA HIS A 26 -10.39 5.36 22.85
C HIS A 26 -10.74 3.87 23.03
N ASP A 27 -11.20 3.18 21.97
CA ASP A 27 -11.77 1.82 22.11
C ASP A 27 -10.77 0.68 21.85
N LYS A 28 -9.56 1.01 21.37
CA LYS A 28 -8.51 0.03 21.06
C LYS A 28 -7.10 0.59 21.25
N ILE A 29 -6.13 -0.31 21.43
CA ILE A 29 -4.69 -0.02 21.29
C ILE A 29 -4.05 -0.96 20.25
N LEU A 30 -2.99 -0.48 19.60
CA LEU A 30 -2.21 -1.24 18.63
C LEU A 30 -0.89 -1.69 19.24
N VAL A 31 -0.48 -2.92 18.95
CA VAL A 31 0.76 -3.52 19.43
C VAL A 31 1.48 -4.15 18.24
N THR A 32 2.77 -3.85 18.08
CA THR A 32 3.62 -4.53 17.09
C THR A 32 4.48 -5.57 17.76
N VAL A 33 4.67 -6.70 17.08
CA VAL A 33 5.58 -7.77 17.48
C VAL A 33 6.63 -7.92 16.38
N GLU A 34 7.84 -7.45 16.66
CA GLU A 34 9.01 -7.58 15.79
C GLU A 34 9.76 -8.88 16.13
N ARG A 35 10.04 -9.69 15.11
CA ARG A 35 10.78 -10.95 15.20
C ARG A 35 12.26 -10.66 14.98
N VAL A 36 13.03 -10.65 16.07
CA VAL A 36 14.44 -10.22 16.03
C VAL A 36 15.40 -11.35 15.67
N ALA A 37 15.05 -12.61 15.95
CA ALA A 37 15.88 -13.75 15.61
C ALA A 37 15.76 -14.12 14.12
N ARG A 38 16.86 -14.53 13.49
CA ARG A 38 16.92 -15.00 12.10
C ARG A 38 17.50 -16.42 12.06
N PRO A 39 17.12 -17.28 11.09
CA PRO A 39 16.15 -17.05 10.01
C PRO A 39 14.70 -17.07 10.49
N LEU A 40 13.80 -16.40 9.76
CA LEU A 40 12.36 -16.41 10.07
C LEU A 40 11.68 -17.64 9.47
N ASN A 41 10.88 -18.33 10.27
CA ASN A 41 10.12 -19.50 9.83
C ASN A 41 8.63 -19.18 9.72
N SER A 42 8.00 -19.52 8.59
CA SER A 42 6.55 -19.55 8.49
C SER A 42 6.01 -20.76 9.25
N LYS A 43 5.03 -20.58 10.13
CA LYS A 43 4.43 -21.59 11.04
C LYS A 43 5.21 -21.84 12.34
N GLU A 44 6.10 -20.94 12.71
CA GLU A 44 6.67 -20.92 14.06
C GLU A 44 5.56 -20.60 15.08
N ALA A 45 5.36 -21.50 16.05
CA ALA A 45 4.44 -21.31 17.16
C ALA A 45 5.19 -20.71 18.35
N VAL A 46 4.65 -19.64 18.92
CA VAL A 46 5.27 -18.89 20.02
C VAL A 46 4.22 -18.43 21.02
N ASP A 47 4.67 -18.19 22.25
CA ASP A 47 3.93 -17.42 23.23
C ASP A 47 4.38 -15.96 23.11
N ILE A 48 3.43 -15.09 22.80
CA ILE A 48 3.65 -13.64 22.76
C ILE A 48 3.13 -13.07 24.08
N VAL A 49 4.04 -12.45 24.85
CA VAL A 49 3.75 -11.94 26.19
C VAL A 49 3.62 -10.42 26.15
N PHE A 50 2.45 -9.92 26.49
CA PHE A 50 2.17 -8.50 26.68
C PHE A 50 2.19 -8.19 28.19
N PRO A 51 3.14 -7.37 28.68
CA PRO A 51 3.20 -7.03 30.10
C PRO A 51 1.90 -6.34 30.55
N TRP A 52 1.29 -6.83 31.63
CA TRP A 52 -0.01 -6.35 32.09
C TRP A 52 0.02 -4.86 32.47
N ASP A 53 1.03 -4.45 33.24
CA ASP A 53 1.15 -3.07 33.70
C ASP A 53 1.29 -2.08 32.55
N GLU A 54 2.08 -2.41 31.51
CA GLU A 54 2.20 -1.57 30.32
C GLU A 54 0.91 -1.56 29.50
N LEU A 55 0.22 -2.69 29.37
CA LEU A 55 -1.08 -2.74 28.70
C LEU A 55 -2.11 -1.88 29.43
N VAL A 56 -2.29 -2.05 30.74
CA VAL A 56 -3.25 -1.30 31.55
C VAL A 56 -2.94 0.19 31.58
N LYS A 57 -1.66 0.56 31.62
CA LYS A 57 -1.23 1.97 31.58
C LYS A 57 -1.67 2.66 30.29
N ARG A 58 -1.63 1.95 29.16
CA ARG A 58 -1.95 2.51 27.83
C ARG A 58 -3.39 2.27 27.39
N PHE A 59 -4.01 1.23 27.93
CA PHE A 59 -5.39 0.84 27.70
C PHE A 59 -6.07 0.51 29.03
N PRO A 60 -6.49 1.53 29.82
CA PRO A 60 -7.06 1.34 31.16
C PRO A 60 -8.30 0.44 31.22
N ALA A 61 -9.03 0.32 30.11
CA ALA A 61 -10.12 -0.64 29.93
C ALA A 61 -9.71 -2.09 30.21
N ALA A 62 -8.44 -2.45 30.00
CA ALA A 62 -7.90 -3.78 30.30
C ALA A 62 -8.03 -4.16 31.77
N LYS A 63 -8.11 -3.20 32.71
CA LYS A 63 -8.31 -3.48 34.16
C LYS A 63 -9.53 -4.35 34.44
N SER A 64 -10.54 -4.28 33.58
CA SER A 64 -11.74 -5.12 33.66
C SER A 64 -11.46 -6.61 33.39
N LYS A 65 -10.27 -6.97 32.90
CA LYS A 65 -9.90 -8.33 32.43
C LYS A 65 -10.77 -8.86 31.29
N SER A 66 -11.60 -8.01 30.70
CA SER A 66 -12.42 -8.32 29.54
C SER A 66 -11.87 -7.61 28.31
N ILE A 67 -10.92 -8.26 27.65
CA ILE A 67 -10.32 -7.77 26.41
C ILE A 67 -10.33 -8.87 25.36
N GLU A 68 -10.24 -8.47 24.10
CA GLU A 68 -10.02 -9.37 22.97
C GLU A 68 -8.88 -8.85 22.12
N ILE A 69 -8.09 -9.77 21.57
CA ILE A 69 -6.96 -9.43 20.72
C ILE A 69 -7.22 -10.00 19.32
N PHE A 70 -6.93 -9.16 18.33
CA PHE A 70 -7.03 -9.51 16.93
C PHE A 70 -5.68 -9.33 16.26
N ASP A 71 -5.24 -10.37 15.56
CA ASP A 71 -4.20 -10.28 14.55
C ASP A 71 -4.71 -9.41 13.39
N ARG A 72 -4.07 -8.27 13.19
CA ARG A 72 -4.45 -7.33 12.15
C ARG A 72 -3.95 -7.71 10.78
N ASN A 73 -2.90 -8.53 10.68
CA ASN A 73 -2.36 -8.99 9.40
C ASN A 73 -3.42 -9.79 8.62
N PHE A 74 -4.26 -10.56 9.31
CA PHE A 74 -5.31 -11.39 8.70
C PHE A 74 -6.73 -11.08 9.20
N GLY A 75 -6.89 -10.19 10.19
CA GLY A 75 -8.18 -9.81 10.75
C GLY A 75 -8.83 -10.92 11.59
N GLN A 76 -8.01 -11.75 12.25
CA GLN A 76 -8.48 -12.91 13.00
C GLN A 76 -8.34 -12.68 14.50
N LYS A 77 -9.33 -13.12 15.28
CA LYS A 77 -9.23 -13.16 16.74
C LYS A 77 -8.20 -14.23 17.14
N VAL A 78 -7.35 -13.92 18.11
CA VAL A 78 -6.31 -14.85 18.60
C VAL A 78 -6.66 -15.38 19.99
N ASP A 79 -6.24 -16.63 20.28
CA ASP A 79 -6.42 -17.21 21.61
C ASP A 79 -5.61 -16.42 22.63
N THR A 80 -6.28 -15.92 23.67
CA THR A 80 -5.72 -14.93 24.60
C THR A 80 -6.03 -15.36 26.03
N ARG A 81 -5.02 -15.32 26.90
CA ARG A 81 -5.14 -15.70 28.31
C ARG A 81 -4.45 -14.69 29.20
N LEU A 82 -4.90 -14.61 30.45
CA LEU A 82 -4.22 -13.86 31.50
C LEU A 82 -3.29 -14.79 32.26
N VAL A 83 -2.14 -14.29 32.68
CA VAL A 83 -1.24 -15.00 33.59
C VAL A 83 -1.22 -14.28 34.93
N ASP A 84 -1.51 -15.01 36.00
CA ASP A 84 -1.47 -14.55 37.41
C ASP A 84 -0.78 -15.67 38.21
N SER A 85 0.55 -15.69 38.18
CA SER A 85 1.33 -16.84 38.65
C SER A 85 1.42 -16.91 40.18
N ASP A 86 1.36 -15.75 40.85
CA ASP A 86 1.35 -15.63 42.31
C ASP A 86 -0.06 -15.69 42.93
N LYS A 87 -1.11 -15.71 42.10
CA LYS A 87 -2.53 -15.79 42.48
C LYS A 87 -2.98 -14.61 43.34
N ASN A 88 -2.37 -13.44 43.17
CA ASN A 88 -2.73 -12.24 43.92
C ASN A 88 -4.01 -11.54 43.39
N GLY A 89 -4.56 -12.02 42.27
CA GLY A 89 -5.76 -11.48 41.63
C GLY A 89 -5.47 -10.35 40.64
N THR A 90 -4.20 -10.00 40.40
CA THR A 90 -3.74 -9.01 39.43
C THR A 90 -2.84 -9.73 38.42
N PRO A 91 -3.23 -9.82 37.14
CA PRO A 91 -2.41 -10.47 36.14
C PRO A 91 -1.03 -9.81 36.01
N GLU A 92 -0.02 -10.62 35.73
CA GLU A 92 1.34 -10.19 35.39
C GLU A 92 1.45 -9.92 33.87
N ALA A 93 0.68 -10.67 33.07
CA ALA A 93 0.72 -10.58 31.63
C ALA A 93 -0.59 -11.00 30.95
N VAL A 94 -0.74 -10.56 29.70
CA VAL A 94 -1.60 -11.19 28.71
C VAL A 94 -0.73 -12.02 27.78
N VAL A 95 -1.12 -13.26 27.51
CA VAL A 95 -0.40 -14.19 26.63
C VAL A 95 -1.26 -14.52 25.44
N ILE A 96 -0.63 -14.54 24.26
CA ILE A 96 -1.21 -15.02 23.02
C ILE A 96 -0.40 -16.22 22.56
N HIS A 97 -1.08 -17.36 22.39
CA HIS A 97 -0.51 -18.50 21.67
C HIS A 97 -0.68 -18.26 20.18
N TYR A 98 0.41 -17.98 19.47
CA TYR A 98 0.36 -17.54 18.08
C TYR A 98 1.23 -18.41 17.18
N THR A 99 0.74 -18.71 15.98
CA THR A 99 1.50 -19.39 14.93
C THR A 99 1.65 -18.44 13.75
N PHE A 100 2.87 -17.99 13.47
CA PHE A 100 3.12 -17.04 12.38
C PHE A 100 2.69 -17.62 11.03
N ALA A 101 1.90 -16.88 10.26
CA ALA A 101 1.39 -17.35 8.96
C ALA A 101 2.36 -17.10 7.79
N SER A 102 3.42 -16.34 8.02
CA SER A 102 4.40 -15.93 7.01
C SER A 102 5.80 -15.72 7.62
N THR A 103 6.78 -15.48 6.76
CA THR A 103 8.14 -15.04 7.14
C THR A 103 8.24 -13.53 7.33
N ASP A 104 7.12 -12.80 7.43
CA ASP A 104 7.17 -11.37 7.71
C ASP A 104 7.81 -11.14 9.10
N PRO A 105 8.66 -10.10 9.26
CA PRO A 105 9.33 -9.83 10.53
C PRO A 105 8.50 -9.06 11.52
N VAL A 106 7.43 -8.40 11.09
CA VAL A 106 6.59 -7.58 11.97
C VAL A 106 5.13 -7.96 11.80
N TYR A 107 4.50 -8.30 12.93
CA TYR A 107 3.08 -8.59 13.04
C TYR A 107 2.41 -7.52 13.89
N THR A 108 1.16 -7.24 13.58
CA THR A 108 0.40 -6.19 14.25
C THR A 108 -0.84 -6.77 14.91
N PHE A 109 -1.06 -6.43 16.17
CA PHE A 109 -2.19 -6.87 16.96
C PHE A 109 -2.97 -5.66 17.48
N SER A 110 -4.29 -5.75 17.49
CA SER A 110 -5.14 -4.76 18.16
C SER A 110 -5.81 -5.38 19.37
N VAL A 111 -5.76 -4.67 20.49
CA VAL A 111 -6.44 -5.02 21.74
C VAL A 111 -7.68 -4.15 21.87
N HIS A 112 -8.82 -4.78 22.10
CA HIS A 112 -10.14 -4.15 22.21
C HIS A 112 -10.78 -4.53 23.53
N GLN A 113 -11.68 -3.68 24.03
CA GLN A 113 -12.52 -4.07 25.17
C GLN A 113 -13.55 -5.12 24.74
N SER A 114 -13.80 -6.11 25.60
CA SER A 114 -14.79 -7.15 25.41
C SER A 114 -15.78 -7.18 26.58
N LYS A 115 -16.85 -7.96 26.42
CA LYS A 115 -17.80 -8.30 27.48
C LYS A 115 -17.43 -9.60 28.20
N ASN A 116 -16.57 -10.42 27.58
CA ASN A 116 -16.18 -11.71 28.12
C ASN A 116 -14.89 -11.56 28.94
N GLN A 117 -14.86 -12.17 30.13
CA GLN A 117 -13.64 -12.26 30.93
C GLN A 117 -12.67 -13.24 30.27
N LEU A 118 -11.38 -12.90 30.26
CA LEU A 118 -10.35 -13.84 29.85
C LEU A 118 -10.15 -14.94 30.90
N GLU A 119 -9.78 -16.12 30.43
CA GLU A 119 -9.31 -17.19 31.30
C GLU A 119 -7.98 -16.79 31.96
N VAL A 120 -7.80 -17.19 33.22
CA VAL A 120 -6.59 -16.91 34.01
C VAL A 120 -5.82 -18.20 34.21
N GLU A 121 -4.55 -18.18 33.80
CA GLU A 121 -3.59 -19.25 34.01
C GLU A 121 -2.66 -18.94 35.18
N ASN A 122 -2.52 -19.92 36.07
CA ASN A 122 -1.63 -19.83 37.23
C ASN A 122 -0.27 -20.47 36.89
N LYS A 123 0.34 -20.03 35.79
CA LYS A 123 1.61 -20.57 35.29
C LYS A 123 2.54 -19.42 34.94
N SER A 124 3.71 -19.39 35.57
CA SER A 124 4.73 -18.39 35.27
C SER A 124 5.16 -18.49 33.79
N ILE A 125 5.27 -17.34 33.15
CA ILE A 125 5.72 -17.21 31.76
C ILE A 125 6.72 -16.06 31.64
N ALA A 126 7.76 -16.25 30.83
CA ALA A 126 8.74 -15.21 30.54
C ALA A 126 8.55 -14.68 29.12
N PRO A 127 8.80 -13.38 28.85
CA PRO A 127 8.83 -12.85 27.50
C PRO A 127 9.82 -13.61 26.61
N ASN A 128 9.41 -13.90 25.38
CA ASN A 128 10.27 -14.53 24.41
C ASN A 128 11.35 -13.54 23.94
N ALA A 129 12.63 -13.84 24.23
CA ALA A 129 13.76 -12.98 23.87
C ALA A 129 13.93 -12.77 22.35
N ASN A 130 13.31 -13.62 21.52
CA ASN A 130 13.32 -13.49 20.06
C ASN A 130 12.21 -12.58 19.53
N LEU A 131 11.37 -12.03 20.41
CA LEU A 131 10.28 -11.13 20.07
C LEU A 131 10.45 -9.79 20.80
N LYS A 132 10.20 -8.71 20.07
CA LYS A 132 10.14 -7.36 20.62
C LYS A 132 8.72 -6.82 20.47
N VAL A 133 8.06 -6.66 21.61
CA VAL A 133 6.71 -6.10 21.72
C VAL A 133 6.81 -4.59 21.88
N SER A 134 6.07 -3.83 21.08
CA SER A 134 5.97 -2.36 21.21
C SER A 134 4.51 -1.92 21.14
N PHE A 135 4.10 -1.10 22.11
CA PHE A 135 2.76 -0.53 22.16
C PHE A 135 2.73 0.80 21.42
N LEU A 136 1.80 0.94 20.48
CA LEU A 136 1.64 2.14 19.69
C LEU A 136 0.47 2.99 20.20
N LYS A 137 0.57 4.28 19.95
CA LYS A 137 -0.38 5.33 20.34
C LYS A 137 -1.06 5.88 19.11
N SER A 138 -2.32 6.31 19.23
CA SER A 138 -2.99 7.03 18.14
C SER A 138 -2.27 8.35 17.85
N SER A 139 -2.42 8.85 16.62
CA SER A 139 -1.86 10.13 16.22
C SER A 139 -2.32 11.29 17.08
N GLU A 140 -3.55 11.29 17.59
CA GLU A 140 -4.10 12.35 18.45
C GLU A 140 -3.26 12.58 19.72
N GLN A 141 -2.62 11.53 20.23
CA GLN A 141 -1.77 11.62 21.43
C GLN A 141 -0.39 12.23 21.14
N PHE A 142 0.01 12.32 19.87
CA PHE A 142 1.35 12.75 19.46
C PHE A 142 1.34 14.04 18.62
N THR A 143 0.24 14.31 17.91
CA THR A 143 0.18 15.42 16.96
C THR A 143 0.25 16.75 17.71
N LYS A 144 1.36 17.46 17.53
CA LYS A 144 1.54 18.83 18.02
C LYS A 144 1.10 19.82 16.95
N GLU A 145 0.70 21.01 17.38
CA GLU A 145 0.44 22.12 16.46
C GLU A 145 1.67 22.35 15.55
N GLY A 146 1.45 22.45 14.24
CA GLY A 146 2.52 22.68 13.25
C GLY A 146 3.28 21.43 12.76
N LEU A 147 2.87 20.20 13.13
CA LEU A 147 3.45 18.98 12.57
C LEU A 147 3.32 18.97 11.03
N LYS A 148 4.44 18.78 10.33
CA LYS A 148 4.47 18.44 8.91
C LYS A 148 4.53 16.93 8.74
N TRP A 149 3.46 16.36 8.22
CA TRP A 149 3.33 14.91 8.05
C TRP A 149 4.31 14.36 7.02
N SER A 150 4.55 15.09 5.93
CA SER A 150 5.53 14.69 4.92
C SER A 150 6.92 14.50 5.54
N ASP A 151 7.40 15.49 6.31
CA ASP A 151 8.64 15.39 7.08
C ASP A 151 8.60 14.26 8.10
N LYS A 152 7.49 14.12 8.83
CA LYS A 152 7.39 13.12 9.89
C LYS A 152 7.49 11.69 9.35
N ILE A 153 6.91 11.42 8.19
CA ILE A 153 7.01 10.13 7.50
C ILE A 153 8.47 9.84 7.15
N VAL A 154 9.15 10.79 6.47
CA VAL A 154 10.55 10.62 6.05
C VAL A 154 11.49 10.47 7.24
N GLN A 155 11.37 11.34 8.25
CA GLN A 155 12.22 11.29 9.46
C GLN A 155 12.03 9.99 10.24
N SER A 156 10.80 9.47 10.33
CA SER A 156 10.55 8.19 10.98
C SER A 156 11.25 7.06 10.24
N SER A 157 11.14 7.02 8.90
CA SER A 157 11.83 6.04 8.06
C SER A 157 13.36 6.14 8.19
N MET A 158 13.95 7.34 8.14
CA MET A 158 15.39 7.54 8.33
C MET A 158 15.86 7.20 9.75
N THR A 159 14.97 7.30 10.75
CA THR A 159 15.29 6.88 12.12
C THR A 159 15.28 5.35 12.26
N PHE A 160 14.35 4.67 11.58
CA PHE A 160 14.37 3.21 11.51
C PHE A 160 15.57 2.70 10.73
N TYR A 161 15.92 3.40 9.66
CA TYR A 161 16.95 3.01 8.69
C TYR A 161 17.84 4.21 8.39
N PRO A 162 18.89 4.46 9.20
CA PRO A 162 19.84 5.54 8.91
C PRO A 162 20.59 5.34 7.60
N ASP A 163 20.82 4.08 7.20
CA ASP A 163 21.29 3.70 5.88
C ASP A 163 20.08 3.33 5.01
N PRO A 164 19.87 3.99 3.85
CA PRO A 164 18.74 3.69 2.99
C PRO A 164 18.80 2.30 2.36
N LEU A 165 19.96 1.64 2.28
CA LEU A 165 20.04 0.23 1.85
C LEU A 165 19.42 -0.71 2.88
N GLY A 166 19.36 -0.25 4.13
CA GLY A 166 18.65 -0.91 5.22
C GLY A 166 17.14 -0.73 5.17
N ILE A 167 16.58 0.07 4.24
CA ILE A 167 15.14 0.21 4.04
C ILE A 167 14.55 -1.15 3.72
N ALA A 168 14.12 -1.85 4.77
CA ALA A 168 13.27 -3.02 4.68
C ALA A 168 12.98 -3.59 6.06
N ILE A 169 11.69 -3.71 6.33
CA ILE A 169 11.19 -4.86 7.07
C ILE A 169 11.21 -6.09 6.13
N TYR A 170 10.89 -5.94 4.84
CA TYR A 170 10.48 -7.07 4.01
C TYR A 170 11.47 -7.57 2.93
N SER A 171 12.39 -6.75 2.40
CA SER A 171 13.39 -7.16 1.38
C SER A 171 14.64 -6.24 1.34
N PRO A 172 15.55 -6.25 2.34
CA PRO A 172 16.63 -5.26 2.45
C PRO A 172 17.63 -5.33 1.30
N GLY A 173 18.09 -4.17 0.83
CA GLY A 173 19.21 -4.04 -0.12
C GLY A 173 18.87 -4.24 -1.60
N GLU A 174 17.60 -4.51 -1.95
CA GLU A 174 17.24 -4.88 -3.33
C GLU A 174 16.85 -3.67 -4.20
N TRP A 175 17.16 -3.74 -5.50
CA TRP A 175 16.56 -2.86 -6.51
C TRP A 175 15.08 -3.20 -6.73
N ASN A 176 14.17 -2.43 -6.12
CA ASN A 176 12.73 -2.68 -6.25
C ASN A 176 11.89 -1.39 -6.27
N TYR A 177 10.69 -1.48 -6.85
CA TYR A 177 9.76 -0.36 -6.99
C TYR A 177 9.23 0.18 -5.67
N GLU A 178 9.15 -0.63 -4.62
CA GLU A 178 8.57 -0.20 -3.34
C GLU A 178 9.44 0.89 -2.70
N TYR A 179 10.76 0.68 -2.74
CA TYR A 179 11.75 1.62 -2.21
C TYR A 179 12.02 2.74 -3.18
N GLY A 180 12.15 2.43 -4.48
CA GLY A 180 12.26 3.45 -5.53
C GLY A 180 11.11 4.46 -5.48
N TYR A 181 9.88 3.98 -5.26
CA TYR A 181 8.70 4.82 -5.09
C TYR A 181 8.77 5.71 -3.85
N PHE A 182 9.07 5.13 -2.68
CA PHE A 182 9.23 5.92 -1.45
C PHE A 182 10.33 6.96 -1.57
N LEU A 183 11.51 6.56 -2.05
CA LEU A 183 12.69 7.41 -2.18
C LEU A 183 12.51 8.49 -3.25
N SER A 184 11.71 8.24 -4.30
CA SER A 184 11.27 9.30 -5.23
C SER A 184 10.50 10.39 -4.48
N GLY A 185 9.58 10.01 -3.59
CA GLY A 185 8.86 10.95 -2.73
C GLY A 185 9.78 11.69 -1.75
N VAL A 186 10.76 11.00 -1.16
CA VAL A 186 11.79 11.61 -0.28
C VAL A 186 12.62 12.64 -1.04
N PHE A 187 13.08 12.29 -2.25
CA PHE A 187 13.85 13.19 -3.10
C PHE A 187 13.04 14.44 -3.47
N GLU A 188 11.80 14.26 -3.94
CA GLU A 188 10.91 15.37 -4.29
C GLU A 188 10.64 16.28 -3.09
N LEU A 189 10.40 15.71 -1.90
CA LEU A 189 10.23 16.50 -0.68
C LEU A 189 11.50 17.29 -0.35
N GLY A 190 12.68 16.67 -0.44
CA GLY A 190 13.96 17.34 -0.25
C GLY A 190 14.16 18.51 -1.20
N LYS A 191 13.79 18.34 -2.47
CA LYS A 191 13.80 19.42 -3.48
C LYS A 191 12.82 20.55 -3.14
N GLN A 192 11.60 20.22 -2.74
CA GLN A 192 10.56 21.22 -2.41
C GLN A 192 10.88 22.03 -1.15
N THR A 193 11.54 21.41 -0.17
CA THR A 193 11.85 22.02 1.13
C THR A 193 13.27 22.58 1.22
N GLY A 194 14.14 22.28 0.25
CA GLY A 194 15.57 22.57 0.34
C GLY A 194 16.32 21.68 1.33
N ASN A 195 15.74 20.57 1.78
CA ASN A 195 16.38 19.65 2.72
C ASN A 195 17.36 18.72 1.99
N SER A 196 18.66 19.05 2.08
CA SER A 196 19.74 18.28 1.45
C SER A 196 19.92 16.89 2.03
N GLN A 197 19.53 16.64 3.29
CA GLN A 197 19.65 15.31 3.90
C GLN A 197 18.72 14.31 3.21
N TYR A 198 17.51 14.73 2.84
CA TYR A 198 16.57 13.87 2.10
C TYR A 198 17.07 13.55 0.69
N ILE A 199 17.62 14.55 0.00
CA ILE A 199 18.23 14.37 -1.33
C ILE A 199 19.40 13.39 -1.24
N GLN A 200 20.29 13.56 -0.27
CA GLN A 200 21.45 12.68 -0.06
C GLN A 200 21.04 11.26 0.30
N TYR A 201 20.01 11.09 1.13
CA TYR A 201 19.50 9.78 1.52
C TYR A 201 18.94 9.00 0.32
N ALA A 202 18.13 9.64 -0.55
CA ALA A 202 17.67 9.01 -1.78
C ALA A 202 18.80 8.74 -2.78
N LYS A 203 19.77 9.68 -2.90
CA LYS A 203 20.95 9.54 -3.75
C LYS A 203 21.83 8.36 -3.34
N GLN A 204 22.07 8.17 -2.05
CA GLN A 204 22.90 7.09 -1.52
C GLN A 204 22.34 5.72 -1.91
N TRP A 205 21.02 5.55 -1.86
CA TRP A 205 20.38 4.32 -2.34
C TRP A 205 20.57 4.12 -3.84
N ALA A 206 20.28 5.14 -4.65
CA ALA A 206 20.37 5.04 -6.11
C ALA A 206 21.82 4.79 -6.58
N ASP A 207 22.80 5.45 -5.96
CA ASP A 207 24.23 5.28 -6.28
C ASP A 207 24.76 3.87 -5.97
N HIS A 208 24.08 3.10 -5.10
CA HIS A 208 24.50 1.74 -4.79
C HIS A 208 24.35 0.79 -5.98
N PHE A 209 23.37 1.02 -6.84
CA PHE A 209 23.00 0.13 -7.93
C PHE A 209 23.64 0.49 -9.27
N ILE A 210 24.51 1.51 -9.30
CA ILE A 210 25.22 1.93 -10.51
C ILE A 210 26.71 2.12 -10.27
N ASP A 211 27.52 1.81 -11.27
CA ASP A 211 28.94 2.14 -11.26
C ASP A 211 29.22 3.61 -11.59
N ALA A 212 30.50 4.00 -11.61
CA ALA A 212 30.92 5.37 -11.93
C ALA A 212 30.54 5.84 -13.34
N ASN A 213 30.29 4.91 -14.26
CA ASN A 213 29.83 5.18 -15.63
C ASN A 213 28.31 5.13 -15.75
N GLY A 214 27.58 4.77 -14.70
CA GLY A 214 26.13 4.63 -14.69
C GLY A 214 25.63 3.26 -15.12
N ASN A 215 26.49 2.25 -15.27
CA ASN A 215 26.04 0.89 -15.60
C ASN A 215 25.34 0.30 -14.38
N MET A 216 24.17 -0.31 -14.59
CA MET A 216 23.43 -0.97 -13.51
C MET A 216 24.18 -2.21 -12.99
N ASP A 217 24.06 -2.48 -11.69
CA ASP A 217 24.49 -3.75 -11.12
C ASP A 217 23.64 -4.89 -11.67
N THR A 218 24.27 -5.76 -12.48
CA THR A 218 23.62 -6.90 -13.13
C THR A 218 23.20 -8.02 -12.17
N THR A 219 23.68 -7.99 -10.92
CA THR A 219 23.22 -8.93 -9.88
C THR A 219 21.88 -8.52 -9.29
N GLU A 220 21.57 -7.22 -9.32
CA GLU A 220 20.33 -6.63 -8.81
C GLU A 220 19.29 -6.39 -9.93
N TYR A 221 19.76 -6.12 -11.15
CA TYR A 221 18.90 -5.84 -12.31
C TYR A 221 19.20 -6.76 -13.49
N ASP A 222 18.25 -7.65 -13.78
CA ASP A 222 18.27 -8.53 -14.95
C ASP A 222 17.24 -8.08 -16.00
N ARG A 223 17.73 -7.32 -16.99
CA ARG A 223 16.90 -6.82 -18.09
C ARG A 223 16.17 -7.92 -18.85
N ALA A 224 16.70 -9.15 -18.92
CA ALA A 224 16.07 -10.24 -19.68
C ALA A 224 14.72 -10.68 -19.07
N GLN A 225 14.43 -10.28 -17.83
CA GLN A 225 13.14 -10.52 -17.19
C GLN A 225 12.06 -9.50 -17.59
N TYR A 226 12.44 -8.40 -18.23
CA TYR A 226 11.54 -7.35 -18.75
C TYR A 226 10.43 -7.00 -17.76
N ARG A 227 10.78 -6.75 -16.50
CA ARG A 227 9.81 -6.43 -15.43
C ARG A 227 9.62 -4.94 -15.41
N LEU A 228 8.40 -4.46 -15.70
CA LEU A 228 8.08 -3.03 -15.57
C LEU A 228 8.34 -2.52 -14.15
N ASP A 229 8.17 -3.38 -13.14
CA ASP A 229 8.51 -3.10 -11.74
C ASP A 229 9.97 -2.62 -11.55
N ASP A 230 10.93 -3.12 -12.34
CA ASP A 230 12.33 -2.70 -12.24
C ASP A 230 12.56 -1.30 -12.84
N VAL A 231 11.64 -0.81 -13.66
CA VAL A 231 11.72 0.51 -14.32
C VAL A 231 11.33 1.64 -13.36
N GLN A 232 10.40 1.37 -12.43
CA GLN A 232 9.86 2.39 -11.54
C GLN A 232 10.96 3.17 -10.77
N PRO A 233 11.98 2.51 -10.16
CA PRO A 233 12.99 3.23 -9.40
C PRO A 233 13.92 4.09 -10.28
N ALA A 234 14.00 3.83 -11.59
CA ALA A 234 14.82 4.61 -12.53
C ALA A 234 14.40 6.09 -12.63
N ARG A 235 13.20 6.43 -12.14
CA ARG A 235 12.76 7.82 -11.93
C ARG A 235 13.74 8.63 -11.09
N LEU A 236 14.38 8.00 -10.09
CA LEU A 236 15.41 8.64 -9.27
C LEU A 236 16.60 9.10 -10.12
N PHE A 237 16.99 8.35 -11.15
CA PHE A 237 18.10 8.76 -12.02
C PHE A 237 17.73 9.99 -12.86
N VAL A 238 16.49 10.10 -13.33
CA VAL A 238 16.00 11.30 -14.02
C VAL A 238 16.06 12.51 -13.08
N TYR A 239 15.60 12.34 -11.83
CA TYR A 239 15.64 13.38 -10.82
C TYR A 239 17.08 13.79 -10.44
N LEU A 240 17.96 12.82 -10.24
CA LEU A 240 19.37 13.03 -9.89
C LEU A 240 20.14 13.70 -11.02
N TYR A 241 19.92 13.34 -12.28
CA TYR A 241 20.47 14.07 -13.41
C TYR A 241 19.92 15.51 -13.46
N GLY A 242 18.61 15.68 -13.23
CA GLY A 242 17.97 16.99 -13.12
C GLY A 242 18.70 17.91 -12.14
N GLU A 243 19.11 17.36 -11.00
CA GLU A 243 19.75 18.07 -9.90
C GLU A 243 21.26 18.28 -10.08
N THR A 244 21.98 17.23 -10.47
CA THR A 244 23.45 17.20 -10.43
C THR A 244 24.10 17.45 -11.78
N LYS A 245 23.39 17.16 -12.87
CA LYS A 245 23.92 17.08 -14.24
C LYS A 245 25.06 16.05 -14.41
N GLU A 246 25.19 15.09 -13.50
CA GLU A 246 26.16 14.00 -13.65
C GLU A 246 25.67 12.99 -14.71
N GLU A 247 26.46 12.81 -15.78
CA GLU A 247 26.11 11.96 -16.92
C GLU A 247 25.84 10.49 -16.57
N LYS A 248 26.45 9.97 -15.50
CA LYS A 248 26.19 8.60 -15.03
C LYS A 248 24.70 8.33 -14.75
N TYR A 249 23.97 9.34 -14.28
CA TYR A 249 22.54 9.21 -14.03
C TYR A 249 21.73 9.19 -15.32
N LYS A 250 22.15 9.96 -16.33
CA LYS A 250 21.56 9.86 -17.67
C LYS A 250 21.81 8.48 -18.26
N HIS A 251 23.06 8.01 -18.22
CA HIS A 251 23.43 6.68 -18.75
C HIS A 251 22.67 5.54 -18.05
N ALA A 252 22.44 5.66 -16.74
CA ALA A 252 21.58 4.75 -16.00
C ALA A 252 20.12 4.81 -16.52
N ALA A 253 19.54 6.00 -16.65
CA ALA A 253 18.18 6.17 -17.17
C ALA A 253 18.03 5.64 -18.62
N ASP A 254 19.02 5.87 -19.48
CA ASP A 254 19.03 5.41 -20.87
C ASP A 254 18.90 3.87 -20.97
N GLN A 255 19.47 3.12 -20.01
CA GLN A 255 19.35 1.66 -19.96
C GLN A 255 17.92 1.18 -19.66
N PHE A 256 17.12 1.96 -18.93
CA PHE A 256 15.70 1.66 -18.69
C PHE A 256 14.82 2.13 -19.86
N ILE A 257 15.24 3.13 -20.62
CA ILE A 257 14.62 3.45 -21.91
C ILE A 257 14.85 2.32 -22.92
N ASP A 258 16.06 1.74 -22.95
CA ASP A 258 16.32 0.56 -23.79
C ASP A 258 15.54 -0.68 -23.32
N HIS A 259 15.32 -0.84 -22.01
CA HIS A 259 14.37 -1.83 -21.48
C HIS A 259 12.97 -1.62 -22.06
N MET A 260 12.41 -0.41 -21.91
CA MET A 260 11.06 -0.09 -22.39
C MET A 260 10.91 -0.27 -23.91
N LYS A 261 11.95 0.09 -24.69
CA LYS A 261 11.98 -0.10 -26.14
C LYS A 261 11.89 -1.57 -26.56
N ASN A 262 12.50 -2.46 -25.78
CA ASN A 262 12.53 -3.89 -26.06
C ASN A 262 11.52 -4.70 -25.22
N GLN A 263 10.67 -4.00 -24.45
CA GLN A 263 9.63 -4.61 -23.65
C GLN A 263 8.67 -5.39 -24.57
N PRO A 264 8.38 -6.67 -24.28
CA PRO A 264 7.43 -7.44 -25.07
C PRO A 264 6.04 -6.81 -25.04
N THR A 265 5.31 -6.90 -26.16
CA THR A 265 4.00 -6.27 -26.31
C THR A 265 2.91 -7.24 -26.75
N THR A 266 1.66 -6.89 -26.46
CA THR A 266 0.46 -7.45 -27.11
C THR A 266 0.40 -7.05 -28.58
N LYS A 267 -0.60 -7.55 -29.34
CA LYS A 267 -0.74 -7.23 -30.76
C LYS A 267 -0.96 -5.75 -31.05
N GLU A 268 -1.61 -5.03 -30.12
CA GLU A 268 -1.84 -3.59 -30.25
C GLU A 268 -0.69 -2.76 -29.65
N GLY A 269 0.43 -3.37 -29.27
CA GLY A 269 1.59 -2.67 -28.71
C GLY A 269 1.55 -2.46 -27.20
N GLY A 270 0.59 -3.04 -26.48
CA GLY A 270 0.50 -2.89 -25.03
C GLY A 270 1.57 -3.68 -24.29
N TYR A 271 2.32 -3.07 -23.37
CA TYR A 271 3.42 -3.74 -22.69
C TYR A 271 2.95 -4.93 -21.84
N TRP A 272 3.61 -6.07 -22.01
CA TRP A 272 3.51 -7.15 -21.04
C TRP A 272 4.02 -6.65 -19.70
N HIS A 273 3.36 -7.04 -18.62
CA HIS A 273 3.76 -6.59 -17.29
C HIS A 273 5.15 -7.11 -16.91
N LYS A 274 5.45 -8.38 -17.27
CA LYS A 274 6.76 -9.04 -17.12
C LYS A 274 6.96 -10.07 -18.24
N GLN A 275 8.20 -10.45 -18.55
CA GLN A 275 8.50 -11.54 -19.49
C GLN A 275 7.76 -12.85 -19.13
N ILE A 276 7.63 -13.12 -17.83
CA ILE A 276 6.94 -14.31 -17.29
C ILE A 276 5.40 -14.23 -17.34
N TYR A 277 4.84 -13.08 -17.71
CA TYR A 277 3.40 -12.83 -17.83
C TYR A 277 3.07 -12.46 -19.28
N PRO A 278 3.22 -13.42 -20.21
CA PRO A 278 3.02 -13.15 -21.62
C PRO A 278 1.59 -12.68 -21.89
N TYR A 279 1.47 -11.66 -22.73
CA TYR A 279 0.21 -11.05 -23.18
C TYR A 279 -0.64 -10.37 -22.09
N GLN A 280 -0.10 -10.22 -20.88
CA GLN A 280 -0.82 -9.64 -19.75
C GLN A 280 -0.41 -8.20 -19.50
N MET A 281 -1.39 -7.29 -19.51
CA MET A 281 -1.22 -5.90 -19.08
C MET A 281 -1.89 -5.70 -17.72
N TRP A 282 -1.18 -5.13 -16.75
CA TRP A 282 -1.70 -4.84 -15.40
C TRP A 282 -1.69 -3.33 -15.18
N LEU A 283 -2.69 -2.80 -14.46
CA LEU A 283 -2.82 -1.36 -14.20
C LEU A 283 -1.57 -0.76 -13.56
N ASP A 284 -0.92 -1.54 -12.68
CA ASP A 284 0.33 -1.24 -12.01
C ASP A 284 1.40 -0.78 -13.00
N GLY A 285 1.52 -1.47 -14.14
CA GLY A 285 2.56 -1.25 -15.15
C GLY A 285 2.62 0.18 -15.71
N ILE A 286 1.48 0.88 -15.75
CA ILE A 286 1.43 2.26 -16.23
C ILE A 286 2.17 3.21 -15.28
N PHE A 287 2.05 3.01 -13.96
CA PHE A 287 2.82 3.79 -13.00
C PHE A 287 4.30 3.39 -13.00
N MET A 288 4.58 2.10 -13.21
CA MET A 288 5.95 1.59 -13.15
C MET A 288 6.80 2.02 -14.35
N GLY A 289 6.29 1.86 -15.57
CA GLY A 289 7.02 2.15 -16.81
C GLY A 289 6.70 3.52 -17.41
N ASP A 290 5.41 3.81 -17.65
CA ASP A 290 5.04 4.96 -18.49
C ASP A 290 5.22 6.31 -17.79
N VAL A 291 5.09 6.37 -16.47
CA VAL A 291 5.45 7.59 -15.72
C VAL A 291 6.94 7.88 -15.84
N PHE A 292 7.80 6.86 -15.76
CA PHE A 292 9.23 7.02 -15.97
C PHE A 292 9.53 7.54 -17.39
N SER A 293 8.96 6.92 -18.42
CA SER A 293 9.24 7.31 -19.81
C SER A 293 8.77 8.74 -20.10
N MET A 294 7.63 9.17 -19.57
CA MET A 294 7.15 10.57 -19.67
C MET A 294 8.08 11.57 -18.97
N GLN A 295 8.60 11.22 -17.77
CA GLN A 295 9.55 12.07 -17.05
C GLN A 295 10.87 12.18 -17.80
N TYR A 296 11.37 11.06 -18.32
CA TYR A 296 12.54 11.01 -19.19
C TYR A 296 12.33 11.88 -20.44
N ALA A 297 11.18 11.73 -21.12
CA ALA A 297 10.81 12.51 -22.29
C ALA A 297 10.89 14.02 -22.04
N LYS A 298 10.35 14.47 -20.90
CA LYS A 298 10.37 15.87 -20.48
C LYS A 298 11.79 16.37 -20.16
N GLN A 299 12.59 15.55 -19.49
CA GLN A 299 13.95 15.91 -19.08
C GLN A 299 14.93 15.98 -20.27
N PHE A 300 14.75 15.13 -21.29
CA PHE A 300 15.68 14.99 -22.41
C PHE A 300 15.09 15.40 -23.77
N ASN A 301 13.88 15.95 -23.79
CA ASN A 301 13.15 16.39 -24.99
C ASN A 301 12.88 15.26 -26.01
N GLU A 302 12.54 14.08 -25.50
CA GLU A 302 12.27 12.85 -26.27
C GLU A 302 10.76 12.58 -26.39
N LYS A 303 10.06 13.45 -27.12
CA LYS A 303 8.58 13.55 -27.12
C LYS A 303 7.84 12.26 -27.47
N HIS A 304 8.43 11.38 -28.27
CA HIS A 304 7.79 10.12 -28.69
C HIS A 304 7.44 9.21 -27.49
N TRP A 305 8.17 9.30 -26.37
CA TRP A 305 7.85 8.57 -25.15
C TRP A 305 6.59 9.08 -24.44
N ILE A 306 6.18 10.33 -24.69
CA ILE A 306 4.88 10.85 -24.23
C ILE A 306 3.76 10.20 -25.06
N ASP A 307 3.93 10.11 -26.38
CA ASP A 307 2.95 9.48 -27.27
C ASP A 307 2.77 8.00 -26.93
N GLU A 308 3.87 7.29 -26.68
CA GLU A 308 3.85 5.89 -26.26
C GLU A 308 3.12 5.71 -24.93
N ALA A 309 3.42 6.54 -23.92
CA ALA A 309 2.72 6.48 -22.63
C ALA A 309 1.21 6.76 -22.76
N ILE A 310 0.81 7.71 -23.63
CA ILE A 310 -0.61 7.98 -23.92
C ILE A 310 -1.27 6.75 -24.56
N HIS A 311 -0.58 6.07 -25.47
CA HIS A 311 -1.05 4.82 -26.08
C HIS A 311 -1.27 3.73 -25.04
N GLN A 312 -0.30 3.48 -24.15
CA GLN A 312 -0.42 2.50 -23.06
C GLN A 312 -1.59 2.81 -22.12
N ILE A 313 -1.76 4.08 -21.72
CA ILE A 313 -2.90 4.56 -20.93
C ILE A 313 -4.23 4.22 -21.65
N LYS A 314 -4.35 4.57 -22.93
CA LYS A 314 -5.58 4.35 -23.70
C LYS A 314 -5.89 2.86 -23.88
N LEU A 315 -4.88 2.02 -24.10
CA LEU A 315 -5.06 0.56 -24.16
C LEU A 315 -5.57 0.00 -22.84
N MET A 316 -4.95 0.36 -21.72
CA MET A 316 -5.43 -0.08 -20.41
C MET A 316 -6.87 0.36 -20.15
N SER A 317 -7.20 1.62 -20.45
CA SER A 317 -8.58 2.11 -20.37
C SER A 317 -9.54 1.32 -21.26
N LYS A 318 -9.14 1.00 -22.49
CA LYS A 318 -9.98 0.25 -23.45
C LYS A 318 -10.31 -1.16 -22.96
N TYR A 319 -9.31 -1.85 -22.38
CA TYR A 319 -9.44 -3.27 -22.08
C TYR A 319 -9.88 -3.61 -20.66
N THR A 320 -9.61 -2.73 -19.68
CA THR A 320 -9.90 -3.01 -18.27
C THR A 320 -11.10 -2.27 -17.71
N LEU A 321 -11.60 -1.22 -18.38
CA LEU A 321 -12.76 -0.46 -17.91
C LEU A 321 -14.03 -1.31 -17.96
N ASP A 322 -14.72 -1.40 -16.82
CA ASP A 322 -16.08 -1.90 -16.77
C ASP A 322 -17.08 -0.74 -16.99
N PRO A 323 -17.89 -0.78 -18.08
CA PRO A 323 -18.80 0.33 -18.39
C PRO A 323 -19.97 0.44 -17.40
N LYS A 324 -20.23 -0.58 -16.58
CA LYS A 324 -21.34 -0.56 -15.61
C LYS A 324 -20.97 0.24 -14.36
N THR A 325 -19.80 -0.04 -13.80
CA THR A 325 -19.30 0.59 -12.56
C THR A 325 -18.47 1.84 -12.83
N GLY A 326 -17.80 1.89 -13.99
CA GLY A 326 -16.78 2.90 -14.30
C GLY A 326 -15.43 2.62 -13.62
N LEU A 327 -15.28 1.48 -12.94
CA LEU A 327 -14.01 1.01 -12.36
C LEU A 327 -13.21 0.19 -13.38
N MET A 328 -11.95 -0.07 -13.05
CA MET A 328 -11.02 -0.78 -13.93
C MET A 328 -10.53 -2.07 -13.26
N TYR A 329 -10.64 -3.19 -13.96
CA TYR A 329 -10.13 -4.48 -13.51
C TYR A 329 -8.60 -4.44 -13.37
N HIS A 330 -8.04 -5.13 -12.37
CA HIS A 330 -6.59 -5.13 -12.08
C HIS A 330 -5.74 -5.41 -13.32
N GLY A 331 -6.11 -6.41 -14.13
CA GLY A 331 -5.36 -6.73 -15.35
C GLY A 331 -6.22 -7.29 -16.47
N TRP A 332 -5.59 -7.37 -17.63
CA TRP A 332 -6.14 -7.91 -18.86
C TRP A 332 -5.12 -8.84 -19.50
N ASP A 333 -5.58 -9.99 -20.00
CA ASP A 333 -4.78 -10.96 -20.74
C ASP A 333 -5.35 -11.15 -22.14
N GLU A 334 -4.59 -10.75 -23.16
CA GLU A 334 -4.97 -10.91 -24.57
C GLU A 334 -5.14 -12.38 -24.96
N SER A 335 -4.35 -13.27 -24.35
CA SER A 335 -4.41 -14.73 -24.57
C SER A 335 -5.55 -15.41 -23.81
N LYS A 336 -6.15 -14.69 -22.85
CA LYS A 336 -7.27 -15.15 -22.00
C LYS A 336 -6.96 -16.44 -21.25
N ASN A 337 -5.91 -16.44 -20.44
CA ASN A 337 -5.57 -17.60 -19.61
C ASN A 337 -6.78 -18.13 -18.81
N LYS A 338 -6.81 -19.44 -18.57
CA LYS A 338 -7.95 -20.12 -17.94
C LYS A 338 -8.02 -19.95 -16.41
N THR A 339 -7.07 -19.24 -15.79
CA THR A 339 -6.97 -19.14 -14.33
C THR A 339 -7.80 -18.00 -13.79
N TRP A 340 -7.65 -16.80 -14.35
CA TRP A 340 -8.35 -15.60 -13.87
C TRP A 340 -8.99 -14.78 -14.99
N ALA A 341 -8.56 -14.95 -16.24
CA ALA A 341 -9.03 -14.09 -17.32
C ALA A 341 -10.45 -14.47 -17.75
N HIS A 342 -11.32 -13.48 -17.87
CA HIS A 342 -12.65 -13.65 -18.42
C HIS A 342 -12.56 -14.18 -19.87
N GLN A 343 -13.27 -15.26 -20.20
CA GLN A 343 -13.06 -15.98 -21.47
C GLN A 343 -13.45 -15.17 -22.72
N GLU A 344 -14.36 -14.20 -22.59
CA GLU A 344 -14.66 -13.24 -23.66
C GLU A 344 -13.79 -11.98 -23.62
N LYS A 345 -13.70 -11.31 -22.45
CA LYS A 345 -13.09 -9.98 -22.30
C LYS A 345 -11.58 -10.00 -22.04
N GLY A 346 -11.04 -11.07 -21.46
CA GLY A 346 -9.64 -11.16 -21.01
C GLY A 346 -9.34 -10.51 -19.65
N THR A 347 -10.31 -9.86 -19.02
CA THR A 347 -10.12 -9.10 -17.76
C THR A 347 -10.02 -10.01 -16.54
N SER A 348 -9.29 -9.58 -15.52
CA SER A 348 -9.36 -10.15 -14.16
C SER A 348 -10.75 -9.92 -13.55
N PRO A 349 -11.15 -10.67 -12.51
CA PRO A 349 -12.52 -10.62 -12.03
C PRO A 349 -12.82 -9.48 -11.04
N GLU A 350 -11.80 -8.83 -10.46
CA GLU A 350 -11.97 -7.88 -9.36
C GLU A 350 -11.38 -6.48 -9.63
N PHE A 351 -11.97 -5.47 -8.99
CA PHE A 351 -11.46 -4.10 -8.92
C PHE A 351 -10.59 -3.94 -7.67
N TRP A 352 -9.33 -4.36 -7.77
CA TRP A 352 -8.39 -4.23 -6.66
C TRP A 352 -7.96 -2.77 -6.46
N GLY A 353 -8.17 -2.26 -5.25
CA GLY A 353 -7.99 -0.84 -4.95
C GLY A 353 -6.62 -0.28 -5.33
N ARG A 354 -5.52 -0.96 -4.95
CA ARG A 354 -4.18 -0.43 -5.24
C ARG A 354 -3.83 -0.44 -6.73
N ALA A 355 -4.27 -1.43 -7.50
CA ALA A 355 -4.07 -1.43 -8.96
C ALA A 355 -4.75 -0.21 -9.62
N VAL A 356 -5.99 0.10 -9.23
CA VAL A 356 -6.67 1.33 -9.68
C VAL A 356 -5.95 2.57 -9.15
N GLY A 357 -5.42 2.52 -7.93
CA GLY A 357 -4.60 3.56 -7.32
C GLY A 357 -3.38 3.91 -8.17
N TRP A 358 -2.60 2.92 -8.58
CA TRP A 358 -1.44 3.12 -9.46
C TRP A 358 -1.83 3.80 -10.77
N TYR A 359 -2.91 3.34 -11.39
CA TYR A 359 -3.38 3.93 -12.63
C TYR A 359 -3.83 5.39 -12.44
N MET A 360 -4.57 5.71 -11.37
CA MET A 360 -4.94 7.09 -11.05
C MET A 360 -3.72 7.98 -10.75
N MET A 361 -2.72 7.46 -10.04
CA MET A 361 -1.47 8.18 -9.83
C MET A 361 -0.78 8.46 -11.17
N ALA A 362 -0.70 7.47 -12.06
CA ALA A 362 -0.07 7.64 -13.37
C ALA A 362 -0.78 8.67 -14.23
N LEU A 363 -2.13 8.70 -14.20
CA LEU A 363 -2.90 9.76 -14.86
C LEU A 363 -2.60 11.15 -14.28
N ALA A 364 -2.49 11.28 -12.96
CA ALA A 364 -2.14 12.54 -12.31
C ALA A 364 -0.71 13.01 -12.67
N GLU A 365 0.26 12.08 -12.77
CA GLU A 365 1.61 12.36 -13.26
C GLU A 365 1.63 12.74 -14.74
N ALA A 366 0.82 12.06 -15.56
CA ALA A 366 0.68 12.35 -16.99
C ALA A 366 0.22 13.79 -17.22
N MET A 367 -0.69 14.33 -16.39
CA MET A 367 -1.15 15.72 -16.50
C MET A 367 -0.04 16.76 -16.34
N GLU A 368 1.06 16.41 -15.67
CA GLU A 368 2.23 17.26 -15.47
C GLU A 368 3.28 17.11 -16.60
N CYS A 369 3.23 16.00 -17.33
CA CYS A 369 4.19 15.69 -18.39
C CYS A 369 3.65 15.98 -19.80
N ILE A 370 2.37 15.70 -20.06
CA ILE A 370 1.76 15.90 -21.38
C ILE A 370 1.61 17.41 -21.66
N PRO A 371 2.17 17.93 -22.77
CA PRO A 371 2.04 19.33 -23.16
C PRO A 371 0.57 19.77 -23.28
N LYS A 372 0.25 21.00 -22.86
CA LYS A 372 -1.13 21.52 -22.83
C LYS A 372 -1.83 21.48 -24.19
N ASP A 373 -1.07 21.62 -25.27
CA ASP A 373 -1.49 21.63 -26.67
C ASP A 373 -1.40 20.26 -27.35
N HIS A 374 -0.97 19.20 -26.64
CA HIS A 374 -0.93 17.85 -27.18
C HIS A 374 -2.33 17.38 -27.61
N PRO A 375 -2.52 16.88 -28.85
CA PRO A 375 -3.85 16.58 -29.40
C PRO A 375 -4.63 15.57 -28.57
N GLU A 376 -3.95 14.60 -27.96
CA GLU A 376 -4.58 13.52 -27.17
C GLU A 376 -4.67 13.82 -25.66
N ARG A 377 -4.23 15.00 -25.19
CA ARG A 377 -4.31 15.35 -23.76
C ARG A 377 -5.73 15.29 -23.21
N LYS A 378 -6.72 15.69 -24.03
CA LYS A 378 -8.14 15.67 -23.66
C LYS A 378 -8.67 14.26 -23.44
N ASP A 379 -8.13 13.25 -24.13
CA ASP A 379 -8.53 11.86 -23.95
C ASP A 379 -8.06 11.36 -22.57
N VAL A 380 -6.81 11.65 -22.21
CA VAL A 380 -6.25 11.29 -20.90
C VAL A 380 -6.95 12.06 -19.77
N GLU A 381 -7.20 13.36 -19.93
CA GLU A 381 -8.00 14.16 -18.99
C GLU A 381 -9.41 13.58 -18.80
N LYS A 382 -10.04 13.10 -19.88
CA LYS A 382 -11.36 12.45 -19.80
C LYS A 382 -11.30 11.14 -19.02
N ILE A 383 -10.33 10.26 -19.31
CA ILE A 383 -10.13 9.01 -18.57
C ILE A 383 -9.96 9.32 -17.08
N PHE A 384 -9.12 10.31 -16.75
CA PHE A 384 -8.84 10.67 -15.37
C PHE A 384 -10.05 11.23 -14.62
N ARG A 385 -10.79 12.14 -15.24
CA ARG A 385 -12.00 12.71 -14.65
C ARG A 385 -13.08 11.64 -14.43
N ASP A 386 -13.31 10.79 -15.43
CA ASP A 386 -14.38 9.79 -15.39
C ASP A 386 -14.05 8.68 -14.37
N LEU A 387 -12.78 8.26 -14.27
CA LEU A 387 -12.32 7.31 -13.26
C LEU A 387 -12.36 7.90 -11.85
N SER A 388 -11.92 9.15 -11.66
CA SER A 388 -11.97 9.85 -10.36
C SER A 388 -13.40 9.95 -9.83
N ALA A 389 -14.35 10.29 -10.72
CA ALA A 389 -15.77 10.33 -10.37
C ALA A 389 -16.32 8.94 -10.03
N SER A 390 -15.87 7.89 -10.72
CA SER A 390 -16.31 6.52 -10.46
C SER A 390 -15.76 5.99 -9.13
N VAL A 391 -14.46 6.16 -8.86
CA VAL A 391 -13.84 5.80 -7.57
C VAL A 391 -14.51 6.52 -6.41
N LEU A 392 -14.82 7.82 -6.54
CA LEU A 392 -15.50 8.57 -5.48
C LEU A 392 -16.89 8.00 -5.11
N LYS A 393 -17.62 7.39 -6.06
CA LYS A 393 -18.92 6.74 -5.77
C LYS A 393 -18.78 5.56 -4.80
N TYR A 394 -17.62 4.92 -4.78
CA TYR A 394 -17.32 3.75 -3.94
C TYR A 394 -16.56 4.11 -2.66
N GLN A 395 -16.42 5.39 -2.34
CA GLN A 395 -15.86 5.82 -1.05
C GLN A 395 -16.79 5.38 0.09
N ASP A 396 -16.22 4.73 1.09
CA ASP A 396 -16.96 4.36 2.29
C ASP A 396 -17.40 5.62 3.05
N LYS A 397 -18.68 5.69 3.39
CA LYS A 397 -19.27 6.90 3.99
C LYS A 397 -18.80 7.15 5.41
N ASN A 398 -18.39 6.10 6.13
CA ASN A 398 -18.01 6.19 7.54
C ASN A 398 -16.54 6.59 7.66
N SER A 399 -15.65 5.79 7.06
CA SER A 399 -14.20 6.02 7.10
C SER A 399 -13.73 7.14 6.16
N LYS A 400 -14.49 7.46 5.09
CA LYS A 400 -14.04 8.29 3.96
C LYS A 400 -12.87 7.69 3.20
N LEU A 401 -12.66 6.38 3.31
CA LEU A 401 -11.61 5.64 2.63
C LEU A 401 -12.21 4.59 1.69
N TRP A 402 -11.38 3.72 1.13
CA TRP A 402 -11.80 2.68 0.19
C TRP A 402 -11.42 1.29 0.68
N PHE A 403 -12.23 0.33 0.28
CA PHE A 403 -12.01 -1.08 0.55
C PHE A 403 -10.97 -1.68 -0.41
N GLN A 404 -10.31 -2.74 0.04
CA GLN A 404 -9.36 -3.54 -0.74
C GLN A 404 -9.95 -4.00 -2.09
N VAL A 405 -11.21 -4.44 -2.10
CA VAL A 405 -11.99 -4.62 -3.33
C VAL A 405 -13.08 -3.56 -3.37
N LEU A 406 -12.98 -2.63 -4.33
CA LEU A 406 -13.64 -1.31 -4.27
C LEU A 406 -15.16 -1.38 -4.23
N ASP A 407 -15.77 -2.23 -5.06
CA ASP A 407 -17.23 -2.32 -5.22
C ASP A 407 -17.91 -3.28 -4.23
N LYS A 408 -17.12 -3.90 -3.35
CA LYS A 408 -17.58 -4.98 -2.45
C LYS A 408 -17.42 -4.63 -0.98
N GLY A 409 -17.52 -3.35 -0.62
CA GLY A 409 -17.32 -2.89 0.76
C GLY A 409 -18.30 -3.47 1.79
N ASN A 410 -19.47 -3.95 1.34
CA ASN A 410 -20.46 -4.63 2.17
C ASN A 410 -20.27 -6.16 2.24
N GLN A 411 -19.30 -6.72 1.51
CA GLN A 411 -19.08 -8.16 1.52
C GLN A 411 -18.23 -8.59 2.73
N PRO A 412 -18.53 -9.75 3.33
CA PRO A 412 -17.77 -10.26 4.48
C PRO A 412 -16.27 -10.37 4.17
N GLY A 413 -15.46 -9.99 5.15
CA GLY A 413 -14.01 -10.09 5.10
C GLY A 413 -13.29 -8.99 4.32
N ASN A 414 -14.01 -8.13 3.57
CA ASN A 414 -13.38 -6.95 2.98
C ASN A 414 -12.93 -5.98 4.08
N TRP A 415 -11.99 -5.10 3.73
CA TRP A 415 -11.36 -4.22 4.70
C TRP A 415 -10.83 -2.95 4.04
N ILE A 416 -10.78 -1.86 4.80
CA ILE A 416 -10.24 -0.56 4.34
C ILE A 416 -8.73 -0.67 4.14
N GLU A 417 -8.27 -0.36 2.94
CA GLU A 417 -6.87 -0.51 2.55
C GLU A 417 -6.19 0.86 2.40
N THR A 418 -5.07 1.05 3.09
CA THR A 418 -4.51 2.40 3.28
C THR A 418 -3.70 2.89 2.09
N SER A 419 -3.05 2.02 1.32
CA SER A 419 -2.28 2.45 0.15
C SER A 419 -3.17 3.00 -0.96
N CYS A 420 -4.22 2.29 -1.37
CA CYS A 420 -5.13 2.75 -2.42
C CYS A 420 -5.86 4.03 -2.03
N ALA A 421 -6.29 4.16 -0.77
CA ALA A 421 -6.92 5.37 -0.29
C ALA A 421 -5.96 6.58 -0.40
N ALA A 422 -4.71 6.43 0.02
CA ALA A 422 -3.71 7.48 -0.12
C ALA A 422 -3.41 7.82 -1.59
N MET A 423 -3.32 6.82 -2.46
CA MET A 423 -3.12 7.01 -3.91
C MET A 423 -4.28 7.78 -4.56
N PHE A 424 -5.53 7.45 -4.22
CA PHE A 424 -6.70 8.17 -4.72
C PHE A 424 -6.72 9.61 -4.22
N GLY A 425 -6.46 9.82 -2.93
CA GLY A 425 -6.32 11.16 -2.36
C GLY A 425 -5.25 11.98 -3.09
N TYR A 426 -4.07 11.39 -3.33
CA TYR A 426 -2.98 12.07 -4.04
C TYR A 426 -3.38 12.45 -5.46
N ALA A 427 -3.90 11.49 -6.23
CA ALA A 427 -4.30 11.73 -7.60
C ALA A 427 -5.37 12.82 -7.68
N MET A 428 -6.40 12.76 -6.81
CA MET A 428 -7.46 13.77 -6.73
C MET A 428 -6.90 15.16 -6.36
N ALA A 429 -6.00 15.25 -5.39
CA ALA A 429 -5.36 16.51 -5.02
C ALA A 429 -4.51 17.10 -6.15
N LYS A 430 -3.61 16.29 -6.73
CA LYS A 430 -2.73 16.71 -7.83
C LYS A 430 -3.53 17.11 -9.07
N GLY A 431 -4.54 16.31 -9.44
CA GLY A 431 -5.42 16.61 -10.56
C GLY A 431 -6.18 17.93 -10.38
N ALA A 432 -6.68 18.20 -9.16
CA ALA A 432 -7.32 19.47 -8.85
C ALA A 432 -6.32 20.64 -8.84
N ASN A 433 -5.11 20.46 -8.33
CA ASN A 433 -4.06 21.48 -8.35
C ASN A 433 -3.65 21.86 -9.78
N LEU A 434 -3.51 20.87 -10.67
CA LEU A 434 -3.18 21.07 -12.08
C LEU A 434 -4.36 21.55 -12.94
N GLY A 435 -5.59 21.57 -12.39
CA GLY A 435 -6.80 21.97 -13.10
C GLY A 435 -7.38 20.91 -14.05
N ALA A 436 -6.90 19.66 -13.95
CA ALA A 436 -7.45 18.52 -14.68
C ALA A 436 -8.74 17.97 -14.03
N LEU A 437 -8.91 18.21 -12.73
CA LEU A 437 -10.12 17.89 -11.96
C LEU A 437 -10.71 19.15 -11.32
N ASP A 438 -11.98 19.09 -10.97
CA ASP A 438 -12.65 20.16 -10.24
C ASP A 438 -12.01 20.39 -8.86
N LYS A 439 -11.99 21.65 -8.39
CA LYS A 439 -11.35 22.00 -7.11
C LYS A 439 -11.98 21.32 -5.89
N SER A 440 -13.24 20.86 -5.97
CA SER A 440 -13.89 20.09 -4.90
C SER A 440 -13.16 18.79 -4.55
N TYR A 441 -12.37 18.22 -5.47
CA TYR A 441 -11.55 17.05 -5.20
C TYR A 441 -10.43 17.31 -4.16
N LEU A 442 -10.02 18.57 -3.94
CA LEU A 442 -9.11 18.90 -2.82
C LEU A 442 -9.77 18.65 -1.47
N THR A 443 -11.06 18.97 -1.31
CA THR A 443 -11.81 18.70 -0.09
C THR A 443 -11.92 17.20 0.17
N VAL A 444 -12.11 16.40 -0.90
CA VAL A 444 -12.12 14.94 -0.81
C VAL A 444 -10.74 14.45 -0.34
N ALA A 445 -9.66 14.88 -0.97
CA ALA A 445 -8.30 14.49 -0.62
C ALA A 445 -7.92 14.87 0.82
N GLN A 446 -8.33 16.05 1.29
CA GLN A 446 -8.15 16.47 2.68
C GLN A 446 -8.92 15.57 3.65
N GLY A 447 -10.14 15.17 3.31
CA GLY A 447 -10.93 14.21 4.10
C GLY A 447 -10.25 12.85 4.20
N VAL A 448 -9.74 12.34 3.07
CA VAL A 448 -8.98 11.08 3.00
C VAL A 448 -7.73 11.16 3.87
N PHE A 449 -6.94 12.24 3.72
CA PHE A 449 -5.72 12.43 4.49
C PHE A 449 -5.99 12.51 6.00
N LYS A 450 -7.05 13.22 6.39
CA LYS A 450 -7.50 13.28 7.78
C LYS A 450 -7.86 11.89 8.31
N SER A 451 -8.68 11.11 7.60
CA SER A 451 -9.05 9.77 8.04
C SER A 451 -7.84 8.82 8.14
N LEU A 452 -6.92 8.85 7.18
CA LEU A 452 -5.69 8.05 7.23
C LEU A 452 -4.85 8.40 8.46
N THR A 453 -4.60 9.69 8.67
CA THR A 453 -3.76 10.17 9.78
C THR A 453 -4.41 9.94 11.14
N GLN A 454 -5.73 10.01 11.25
CA GLN A 454 -6.45 9.79 12.51
C GLN A 454 -6.59 8.29 12.85
N ASP A 455 -6.99 7.46 11.88
CA ASP A 455 -7.46 6.10 12.18
C ASP A 455 -6.41 5.00 11.94
N TYR A 456 -5.41 5.29 11.09
CA TYR A 456 -4.45 4.30 10.59
C TYR A 456 -2.98 4.68 10.82
N VAL A 457 -2.71 5.91 11.29
CA VAL A 457 -1.37 6.32 11.69
C VAL A 457 -1.22 6.29 13.20
N TYR A 458 -0.16 5.62 13.65
CA TYR A 458 0.19 5.42 15.04
C TYR A 458 1.63 5.86 15.31
N PHE A 459 1.98 6.04 16.57
CA PHE A 459 3.33 6.40 17.01
C PHE A 459 3.80 5.49 18.14
N ASP A 460 5.08 5.13 18.15
CA ASP A 460 5.69 4.52 19.33
C ASP A 460 6.12 5.57 20.37
N ASP A 461 6.72 5.13 21.48
CA ASP A 461 7.21 6.03 22.53
C ASP A 461 8.40 6.90 22.11
N ALA A 462 9.16 6.49 21.10
CA ALA A 462 10.20 7.30 20.48
C ALA A 462 9.60 8.34 19.52
N GLY A 463 8.28 8.31 19.32
CA GLY A 463 7.57 9.18 18.40
C GLY A 463 7.78 8.81 16.94
N ARG A 464 8.18 7.60 16.61
CA ARG A 464 8.32 7.15 15.21
C ARG A 464 6.95 6.75 14.67
N LEU A 465 6.68 7.13 13.43
CA LEU A 465 5.40 6.94 12.75
C LEU A 465 5.24 5.51 12.23
N TYR A 466 4.03 4.99 12.36
CA TYR A 466 3.59 3.71 11.81
C TYR A 466 2.29 3.87 11.03
N LEU A 467 2.25 3.41 9.77
CA LEU A 467 1.02 3.30 8.98
C LEU A 467 0.55 1.85 8.97
N ASP A 468 -0.66 1.59 9.46
CA ASP A 468 -1.27 0.26 9.50
C ASP A 468 -2.08 -0.05 8.22
N MET A 469 -2.48 -1.32 8.06
CA MET A 469 -3.46 -1.78 7.07
C MET A 469 -3.09 -1.52 5.60
N THR A 470 -1.81 -1.62 5.25
CA THR A 470 -1.39 -1.62 3.84
C THR A 470 -1.36 -3.06 3.32
N VAL A 471 -1.99 -3.35 2.18
CA VAL A 471 -1.95 -4.72 1.63
C VAL A 471 -0.53 -5.09 1.18
N LYS A 472 -0.04 -6.28 1.55
CA LYS A 472 1.27 -6.80 1.16
C LYS A 472 1.45 -6.88 -0.35
N VAL A 473 0.59 -7.62 -1.03
CA VAL A 473 0.70 -7.87 -2.47
C VAL A 473 -0.64 -8.26 -3.09
N GLY A 474 -1.02 -7.66 -4.20
CA GLY A 474 -2.03 -8.23 -5.10
C GLY A 474 -1.31 -8.71 -6.34
N THR A 475 -1.54 -9.95 -6.77
CA THR A 475 -0.95 -10.47 -8.01
C THR A 475 -1.97 -11.24 -8.82
N LEU A 476 -1.78 -11.25 -10.15
CA LEU A 476 -2.49 -12.14 -11.08
C LEU A 476 -1.58 -13.28 -11.57
N ASN A 477 -0.47 -13.56 -10.87
CA ASN A 477 0.38 -14.70 -11.18
C ASN A 477 -0.42 -16.01 -11.06
N PRO A 478 -0.64 -16.76 -12.17
CA PRO A 478 -1.49 -17.94 -12.17
C PRO A 478 -1.01 -19.07 -11.25
N LYS A 479 0.27 -19.04 -10.82
CA LYS A 479 0.82 -20.02 -9.87
C LYS A 479 0.29 -19.84 -8.45
N PHE A 480 -0.08 -18.62 -8.06
CA PHE A 480 -0.38 -18.27 -6.68
C PHE A 480 -1.73 -17.57 -6.50
N SER A 481 -2.35 -17.11 -7.59
CA SER A 481 -3.54 -16.29 -7.54
C SER A 481 -4.52 -16.65 -8.65
N LYS A 482 -5.80 -16.73 -8.27
CA LYS A 482 -6.94 -16.74 -9.19
C LYS A 482 -7.47 -15.33 -9.47
N GLY A 483 -6.86 -14.31 -8.86
CA GLY A 483 -7.29 -12.92 -8.95
C GLY A 483 -8.71 -12.70 -8.46
N ASP A 484 -9.28 -13.60 -7.65
CA ASP A 484 -10.66 -13.55 -7.18
C ASP A 484 -10.78 -12.81 -5.83
N TYR A 485 -12.02 -12.52 -5.43
CA TYR A 485 -12.31 -11.83 -4.18
C TYR A 485 -11.65 -12.49 -2.96
N ALA A 486 -11.71 -13.83 -2.86
CA ALA A 486 -11.14 -14.58 -1.75
C ALA A 486 -9.63 -14.39 -1.64
N TYR A 487 -8.92 -14.39 -2.77
CA TYR A 487 -7.50 -14.09 -2.82
C TYR A 487 -7.18 -12.68 -2.30
N TYR A 488 -7.86 -11.64 -2.81
CA TYR A 488 -7.53 -10.26 -2.43
C TYR A 488 -7.82 -9.95 -0.97
N ILE A 489 -8.90 -10.46 -0.39
CA ILE A 489 -9.22 -10.18 1.02
C ILE A 489 -8.34 -10.97 1.99
N ALA A 490 -7.83 -12.14 1.58
CA ALA A 490 -6.97 -13.00 2.38
C ALA A 490 -5.49 -12.55 2.37
N THR A 491 -5.15 -11.56 1.55
CA THR A 491 -3.79 -11.04 1.49
C THR A 491 -3.43 -10.33 2.81
N GLU A 492 -2.24 -10.65 3.31
CA GLU A 492 -1.64 -10.07 4.51
C GLU A 492 -1.65 -8.53 4.49
N ARG A 493 -2.04 -7.94 5.62
CA ARG A 493 -2.03 -6.51 5.90
C ARG A 493 -0.77 -6.18 6.69
N ARG A 494 0.09 -5.36 6.11
CA ARG A 494 1.38 -4.96 6.69
C ARG A 494 1.29 -3.59 7.32
N ILE A 495 2.02 -3.44 8.42
CA ILE A 495 2.35 -2.14 9.01
C ILE A 495 3.64 -1.64 8.39
N ASN A 496 3.72 -0.34 8.10
CA ASN A 496 4.89 0.29 7.49
C ASN A 496 5.36 -0.38 6.18
N ASP A 497 4.44 -0.92 5.40
CA ASP A 497 4.75 -1.31 4.03
C ASP A 497 4.96 -0.04 3.17
N TYR A 498 6.05 -0.02 2.43
CA TYR A 498 6.49 1.17 1.70
C TYR A 498 5.57 1.58 0.56
N LYS A 499 4.74 0.66 0.04
CA LYS A 499 3.69 1.02 -0.94
C LYS A 499 2.65 1.95 -0.32
N GLY A 500 2.34 1.75 0.96
CA GLY A 500 1.45 2.61 1.74
C GLY A 500 2.13 3.89 2.21
N LEU A 501 3.31 3.78 2.84
CA LEU A 501 4.04 4.94 3.35
C LEU A 501 4.40 5.94 2.24
N ALA A 502 4.85 5.46 1.09
CA ALA A 502 5.11 6.32 -0.07
C ALA A 502 3.83 7.01 -0.53
N SER A 503 2.72 6.28 -0.66
CA SER A 503 1.45 6.89 -1.08
C SER A 503 0.94 7.96 -0.11
N LEU A 504 1.10 7.73 1.20
CA LEU A 504 0.80 8.73 2.22
C LEU A 504 1.75 9.94 2.13
N LEU A 505 3.04 9.72 1.85
CA LEU A 505 4.01 10.78 1.65
C LEU A 505 3.67 11.65 0.43
N PHE A 506 3.33 11.04 -0.71
CA PHE A 506 2.91 11.75 -1.91
C PHE A 506 1.65 12.60 -1.64
N LEU A 507 0.64 12.04 -0.97
CA LEU A 507 -0.55 12.78 -0.56
C LEU A 507 -0.24 13.93 0.40
N ALA A 508 0.53 13.68 1.46
CA ALA A 508 0.92 14.70 2.43
C ALA A 508 1.62 15.87 1.75
N LYS A 509 2.61 15.57 0.91
CA LYS A 509 3.37 16.57 0.15
C LYS A 509 2.47 17.43 -0.73
N GLU A 510 1.56 16.80 -1.46
CA GLU A 510 0.64 17.50 -2.37
C GLU A 510 -0.36 18.41 -1.66
N LEU A 511 -0.73 18.09 -0.41
CA LEU A 511 -1.62 18.92 0.41
C LEU A 511 -0.89 19.99 1.22
N GLU A 512 0.34 19.73 1.67
CA GLU A 512 1.10 20.62 2.55
C GLU A 512 1.84 21.72 1.82
N TYR A 513 2.27 21.46 0.58
CA TYR A 513 3.05 22.40 -0.21
C TYR A 513 2.25 22.86 -1.43
N LYS A 514 2.11 24.18 -1.56
CA LYS A 514 1.53 24.77 -2.77
C LYS A 514 2.54 24.63 -3.91
N ARG A 515 2.04 24.20 -5.07
CA ARG A 515 2.79 24.19 -6.34
C ARG A 515 2.89 25.59 -6.93
#